data_AF-A0A4Y2MXA8-F1
#
_entry.id   AF-A0A4Y2MXA8-F1
#
_cell.length_a   1.000
_cell.length_b   1.000
_cell.length_c   1.000
_cell.angle_alpha   90.00
_cell.angle_beta   90.00
_cell.angle_gamma   90.00
#
_symmetry.space_group_name_H-M   'P 1'
#
loop_
_entity.id
_entity.type
_entity.pdbx_description
1 polymer ?
#
loop_
_entity_poly.entity_id
_entity_poly.type
_entity_poly.pdbx_seq_one_letter_code
_entity_poly.pdbx_strand_id
1 'polypeptide(L)'
;MEHVEERRTAKCTRVTQLQYYAYRISQQNGFSILHNSALDSESKIRSKDDIDKFVSAELPDPCTDLRLFQIVTKCMVHGPCGTTNINSPCMRDGQCCKSFPKQFKDDTEENVNGYVIYRRRTTEPVQVGKYSIDNRWVVPYNPWLLKKFNAHINVEVCASVKSVKYLYKYVYKGHDAASVKIQKEGALDHDEILSFDEGRHVSALEAMWRLNEFNSSHKSHTVVRLAVHLPQQQPIVYQDGQEAQAIERAALRKTKLTSWFELNKNYPSAHNISYSDIPQ
;
A
#
# COMPACT_ATOMS: atom_id res chain seq x y z
N MET A 1 11.30 32.61 5.60
CA MET A 1 10.51 31.50 5.05
C MET A 1 9.05 31.80 5.31
N GLU A 2 8.31 32.24 4.29
CA GLU A 2 6.86 32.18 4.32
C GLU A 2 6.44 30.72 4.19
N HIS A 3 5.90 30.20 5.28
CA HIS A 3 5.37 28.85 5.35
C HIS A 3 4.01 28.86 4.66
N VAL A 4 3.91 28.32 3.46
CA VAL A 4 2.60 28.03 2.85
C VAL A 4 2.04 26.82 3.59
N GLU A 5 1.28 27.08 4.66
CA GLU A 5 0.46 26.07 5.33
C GLU A 5 -0.61 25.58 4.35
N GLU A 6 -0.39 24.40 3.76
CA GLU A 6 -1.50 23.54 3.37
C GLU A 6 -2.35 23.29 4.63
N ARG A 7 -3.55 23.89 4.67
CA ARG A 7 -4.55 23.72 5.71
C ARG A 7 -4.93 22.24 5.87
N ARG A 8 -4.12 21.49 6.61
CA ARG A 8 -4.49 20.19 7.16
C ARG A 8 -5.41 20.45 8.34
N THR A 9 -6.68 20.08 8.20
CA THR A 9 -7.60 20.01 9.33
C THR A 9 -6.94 19.20 10.44
N ALA A 10 -6.87 19.79 11.64
CA ALA A 10 -6.20 19.22 12.79
C ALA A 10 -6.88 17.90 13.22
N LYS A 11 -6.46 16.78 12.62
CA LYS A 11 -6.69 15.45 13.19
C LYS A 11 -5.67 15.29 14.31
N CYS A 12 -6.15 15.25 15.55
CA CYS A 12 -5.35 14.94 16.73
C CYS A 12 -4.66 13.59 16.50
N THR A 13 -3.37 13.64 16.12
CA THR A 13 -2.57 12.47 15.78
C THR A 13 -1.71 12.16 16.98
N ARG A 14 -2.20 11.29 17.87
CA ARG A 14 -1.39 10.75 18.97
C ARG A 14 -0.48 9.66 18.43
N VAL A 15 0.82 9.89 18.46
CA VAL A 15 1.85 8.90 18.20
C VAL A 15 2.13 8.18 19.52
N THR A 16 1.70 6.92 19.66
CA THR A 16 2.07 6.08 20.81
C THR A 16 2.76 4.79 20.37
N GLN A 17 3.84 4.51 21.09
CA GLN A 17 4.79 3.42 20.94
C GLN A 17 4.06 2.06 21.10
N LEU A 18 4.16 1.19 20.10
CA LEU A 18 3.59 -0.16 20.10
C LEU A 18 4.61 -1.16 20.68
N GLN A 19 4.24 -1.91 21.71
CA GLN A 19 4.98 -3.09 22.19
C GLN A 19 4.43 -4.37 21.53
N TYR A 20 5.34 -5.07 20.83
CA TYR A 20 5.39 -6.47 20.36
C TYR A 20 4.23 -7.06 19.51
N TYR A 21 4.49 -7.33 18.21
CA TYR A 21 4.85 -8.61 17.55
C TYR A 21 5.11 -8.29 16.06
N ALA A 22 6.10 -8.93 15.44
CA ALA A 22 6.77 -8.47 14.21
C ALA A 22 5.85 -8.18 13.00
N TYR A 23 5.66 -6.90 12.67
CA TYR A 23 5.14 -6.43 11.37
C TYR A 23 5.73 -5.05 11.02
N ARG A 24 6.09 -4.84 9.76
CA ARG A 24 6.61 -3.57 9.25
C ARG A 24 5.50 -2.50 9.30
N ILE A 25 5.56 -1.63 10.29
CA ILE A 25 4.69 -0.44 10.40
C ILE A 25 5.25 0.62 9.45
N SER A 26 4.71 0.75 8.24
CA SER A 26 5.00 1.90 7.39
C SER A 26 4.09 3.06 7.79
N GLN A 27 4.55 3.93 8.70
CA GLN A 27 3.95 5.25 8.87
C GLN A 27 4.47 6.17 7.76
N GLN A 28 3.71 6.30 6.68
CA GLN A 28 4.05 7.24 5.60
C GLN A 28 2.79 7.92 5.07
N ASN A 29 1.94 8.43 5.98
CA ASN A 29 0.63 9.09 5.75
C ASN A 29 -0.61 8.18 5.70
N GLY A 30 -0.94 7.57 6.85
CA GLY A 30 -2.18 6.82 7.05
C GLY A 30 -1.89 5.38 7.44
N PHE A 31 -2.27 5.02 8.66
CA PHE A 31 -2.11 3.69 9.24
C PHE A 31 -2.62 2.61 8.29
N SER A 32 -1.71 1.79 7.76
CA SER A 32 -2.03 0.48 7.19
C SER A 32 -1.44 -0.54 8.15
N ILE A 33 -2.29 -1.12 9.00
CA ILE A 33 -1.90 -2.30 9.78
C ILE A 33 -2.14 -3.49 8.86
N LEU A 34 -1.05 -3.98 8.27
CA LEU A 34 -1.04 -5.24 7.55
C LEU A 34 -1.00 -6.39 8.56
N HIS A 35 -2.15 -7.01 8.83
CA HIS A 35 -2.21 -8.34 9.43
C HIS A 35 -2.24 -9.37 8.30
N ASN A 36 -1.09 -9.94 7.93
CA ASN A 36 -1.11 -11.20 7.23
C ASN A 36 0.18 -12.00 7.42
N SER A 37 0.05 -13.28 7.76
CA SER A 37 1.06 -14.35 7.75
C SER A 37 2.04 -14.58 8.93
N ALA A 38 1.59 -14.47 10.18
CA ALA A 38 2.26 -15.10 11.34
C ALA A 38 1.28 -15.50 12.47
N LEU A 39 0.02 -15.71 12.12
CA LEU A 39 -0.99 -16.21 13.03
C LEU A 39 -1.05 -17.74 12.88
N ASP A 40 -1.17 -18.45 14.01
CA ASP A 40 -1.32 -19.90 14.06
C ASP A 40 -2.39 -20.37 13.05
N SER A 41 -2.30 -21.61 12.58
CA SER A 41 -3.19 -22.16 11.54
C SER A 41 -4.69 -21.93 11.82
N GLU A 42 -5.06 -21.84 13.10
CA GLU A 42 -6.40 -21.59 13.63
C GLU A 42 -6.86 -20.13 13.57
N SER A 43 -5.95 -19.15 13.47
CA SER A 43 -6.27 -17.71 13.48
C SER A 43 -6.19 -17.04 12.10
N LYS A 44 -6.12 -17.85 11.04
CA LYS A 44 -6.18 -17.37 9.65
C LYS A 44 -7.61 -16.96 9.31
N ILE A 45 -7.78 -15.75 8.79
CA ILE A 45 -9.04 -15.28 8.20
C ILE A 45 -9.26 -16.04 6.90
N ARG A 46 -10.28 -16.90 6.84
CA ARG A 46 -10.56 -17.78 5.69
C ARG A 46 -11.94 -17.57 5.08
N SER A 47 -12.85 -16.94 5.82
CA SER A 47 -14.23 -16.72 5.40
C SER A 47 -14.66 -15.26 5.51
N LYS A 48 -15.78 -14.93 4.87
CA LYS A 48 -16.46 -13.63 5.01
C LYS A 48 -16.86 -13.36 6.46
N ASP A 49 -17.33 -14.38 7.17
CA ASP A 49 -17.68 -14.27 8.59
C ASP A 49 -16.46 -13.98 9.45
N ASP A 50 -15.30 -14.55 9.13
CA ASP A 50 -14.06 -14.21 9.83
C ASP A 50 -13.67 -12.76 9.59
N ILE A 51 -13.85 -12.25 8.36
CA ILE A 51 -13.59 -10.83 8.06
C ILE A 51 -14.49 -9.95 8.93
N ASP A 52 -15.79 -10.25 8.98
CA ASP A 52 -16.77 -9.45 9.72
C ASP A 52 -16.55 -9.50 11.24
N LYS A 53 -15.89 -10.54 11.77
CA LYS A 53 -15.45 -10.59 13.18
C LYS A 53 -14.36 -9.55 13.50
N PHE A 54 -13.49 -9.25 12.53
CA PHE A 54 -12.32 -8.39 12.75
C PHE A 54 -12.45 -7.00 12.14
N VAL A 55 -13.22 -6.82 11.08
CA VAL A 55 -13.33 -5.57 10.34
C VAL A 55 -14.80 -5.23 10.14
N SER A 56 -15.17 -4.01 10.51
CA SER A 56 -16.49 -3.45 10.26
C SER A 56 -16.36 -2.19 9.41
N ALA A 57 -17.36 -1.95 8.57
CA ALA A 57 -17.55 -0.69 7.86
C ALA A 57 -18.93 -0.09 8.18
N GLU A 58 -19.47 -0.41 9.36
CA GLU A 58 -20.78 0.03 9.85
C GLU A 58 -20.62 0.95 11.07
N LEU A 59 -21.57 1.85 11.28
CA LEU A 59 -21.72 2.61 12.51
C LEU A 59 -22.05 1.62 13.66
N PRO A 60 -21.32 1.64 14.78
CA PRO A 60 -21.66 0.86 15.96
C PRO A 60 -23.01 1.29 16.53
N ASP A 61 -23.72 0.37 17.18
CA ASP A 61 -24.91 0.74 17.94
C ASP A 61 -24.50 1.46 19.25
N PRO A 62 -24.88 2.74 19.46
CA PRO A 62 -24.54 3.47 20.68
C PRO A 62 -25.13 2.86 21.96
N CYS A 63 -26.20 2.06 21.86
CA CYS A 63 -26.78 1.35 23.01
C CYS A 63 -25.88 0.19 23.48
N THR A 64 -25.07 -0.38 22.59
CA THR A 64 -24.20 -1.53 22.90
C THR A 64 -22.76 -1.10 23.16
N ASP A 65 -22.22 -0.15 22.39
CA ASP A 65 -20.86 0.35 22.55
C ASP A 65 -20.76 1.84 22.18
N LEU A 66 -21.22 2.68 23.11
CA LEU A 66 -21.17 4.14 22.97
C LEU A 66 -19.74 4.66 22.72
N ARG A 67 -18.73 4.03 23.35
CA ARG A 67 -17.34 4.46 23.19
C ARG A 67 -16.87 4.23 21.76
N LEU A 68 -17.10 3.05 21.20
CA LEU A 68 -16.73 2.76 19.82
C LEU A 68 -17.51 3.66 18.84
N PHE A 69 -18.80 3.87 19.08
CA PHE A 69 -19.63 4.78 18.29
C PHE A 69 -19.04 6.20 18.22
N GLN A 70 -18.65 6.77 19.37
CA GLN A 70 -18.00 8.08 19.44
C GLN A 70 -16.67 8.12 18.67
N ILE A 71 -15.87 7.06 18.75
CA ILE A 71 -14.59 6.99 18.01
C ILE A 71 -14.85 6.89 16.51
N VAL A 72 -15.79 6.05 16.07
CA VAL A 72 -16.11 5.83 14.65
C VAL A 72 -16.68 7.11 14.04
N THR A 73 -17.66 7.75 14.68
CA THR A 73 -18.27 9.00 14.20
C THR A 73 -17.26 10.14 14.11
N LYS A 74 -16.30 10.20 15.04
CA LYS A 74 -15.23 11.21 15.06
C LYS A 74 -14.11 10.95 14.06
N CYS A 75 -13.67 9.70 13.96
CA CYS A 75 -12.40 9.36 13.32
C CYS A 75 -12.54 8.50 12.07
N MET A 76 -13.65 7.80 11.85
CA MET A 76 -13.79 6.84 10.75
C MET A 76 -14.87 7.21 9.73
N VAL A 77 -15.49 8.38 9.84
CA VAL A 77 -16.37 8.90 8.79
C VAL A 77 -15.52 9.55 7.69
N HIS A 78 -15.66 9.08 6.46
CA HIS A 78 -15.11 9.78 5.31
C HIS A 78 -15.80 11.14 5.20
N GLY A 79 -14.99 12.20 5.13
CA GLY A 79 -15.51 13.56 5.10
C GLY A 79 -16.49 13.76 3.93
N PRO A 80 -17.43 14.71 4.06
CA PRO A 80 -18.37 15.01 2.99
C PRO A 80 -17.57 15.33 1.73
N CYS A 81 -17.89 14.63 0.65
CA CYS A 81 -17.27 14.81 -0.67
C CYS A 81 -18.33 14.56 -1.74
N GLY A 82 -17.95 14.63 -3.01
CA GLY A 82 -18.88 14.49 -4.12
C GLY A 82 -19.73 15.75 -4.27
N THR A 83 -21.02 15.57 -4.52
CA THR A 83 -21.98 16.67 -4.67
C THR A 83 -22.13 17.50 -3.39
N THR A 84 -21.92 16.90 -2.22
CA THR A 84 -22.01 17.58 -0.93
C THR A 84 -20.84 18.53 -0.67
N ASN A 85 -19.66 18.24 -1.24
CA ASN A 85 -18.49 19.12 -1.16
C ASN A 85 -17.48 18.78 -2.25
N ILE A 86 -17.52 19.53 -3.35
CA ILE A 86 -16.63 19.34 -4.51
C ILE A 86 -15.19 19.76 -4.22
N ASN A 87 -14.97 20.60 -3.20
CA ASN A 87 -13.65 21.13 -2.83
C ASN A 87 -12.89 20.20 -1.86
N SER A 88 -13.45 19.04 -1.53
CA SER A 88 -12.77 18.08 -0.64
C SER A 88 -11.48 17.57 -1.28
N PRO A 89 -10.36 17.41 -0.54
CA PRO A 89 -9.07 16.97 -1.09
C PRO A 89 -9.09 15.60 -1.79
N CYS A 90 -10.11 14.78 -1.50
CA CYS A 90 -10.30 13.49 -2.15
C CYS A 90 -10.95 13.60 -3.54
N MET A 91 -11.44 14.77 -3.95
CA MET A 91 -12.10 14.97 -5.24
C MET A 91 -11.07 15.10 -6.37
N ARG A 92 -11.26 14.31 -7.43
CA ARG A 92 -10.49 14.38 -8.67
C ARG A 92 -11.43 14.12 -9.84
N ASP A 93 -11.37 14.95 -10.88
CA ASP A 93 -12.22 14.83 -12.08
C ASP A 93 -13.72 14.72 -11.74
N GLY A 94 -14.18 15.51 -10.76
CA GLY A 94 -15.58 15.53 -10.32
C GLY A 94 -16.03 14.33 -9.48
N GLN A 95 -15.15 13.36 -9.19
CA GLN A 95 -15.47 12.17 -8.42
C GLN A 95 -14.54 11.99 -7.21
N CYS A 96 -15.03 11.35 -6.16
CA CYS A 96 -14.17 10.99 -5.03
C CYS A 96 -13.18 9.89 -5.46
N CYS A 97 -11.88 10.13 -5.33
CA CYS A 97 -10.83 9.15 -5.66
C CYS A 97 -10.87 7.88 -4.79
N LYS A 98 -11.66 7.90 -3.70
CA LYS A 98 -11.93 6.75 -2.82
C LYS A 98 -13.32 6.15 -3.04
N SER A 99 -14.07 6.67 -4.02
CA SER A 99 -15.40 6.20 -4.41
C SER A 99 -16.42 6.23 -3.27
N PHE A 100 -16.40 7.29 -2.47
CA PHE A 100 -17.45 7.56 -1.48
C PHE A 100 -18.56 8.43 -2.08
N PRO A 101 -19.83 8.24 -1.68
CA PRO A 101 -20.31 7.19 -0.77
C PRO A 101 -20.22 5.79 -1.38
N LYS A 102 -19.95 4.78 -0.54
CA LYS A 102 -19.98 3.37 -0.97
C LYS A 102 -21.42 2.89 -1.20
N GLN A 103 -21.59 1.74 -1.84
CA GLN A 103 -22.92 1.11 -1.95
C GLN A 103 -23.28 0.40 -0.64
N PHE A 104 -24.57 0.31 -0.35
CA PHE A 104 -25.06 -0.60 0.70
C PHE A 104 -24.88 -2.06 0.25
N LYS A 105 -24.56 -2.92 1.22
CA LYS A 105 -24.34 -4.35 1.03
C LYS A 105 -24.73 -5.08 2.30
N ASP A 106 -25.61 -6.06 2.18
CA ASP A 106 -26.06 -6.84 3.35
C ASP A 106 -25.02 -7.85 3.83
N ASP A 107 -24.14 -8.31 2.93
CA ASP A 107 -23.07 -9.26 3.22
C ASP A 107 -21.74 -8.81 2.63
N THR A 108 -20.66 -9.25 3.26
CA THR A 108 -19.31 -9.06 2.75
C THR A 108 -19.07 -9.91 1.50
N GLU A 109 -18.48 -9.32 0.46
CA GLU A 109 -18.25 -9.97 -0.84
C GLU A 109 -16.78 -9.87 -1.28
N GLU A 110 -16.32 -10.88 -2.01
CA GLU A 110 -15.03 -10.82 -2.69
C GLU A 110 -15.15 -10.00 -3.98
N ASN A 111 -14.11 -9.25 -4.31
CA ASN A 111 -14.06 -8.47 -5.55
C ASN A 111 -13.01 -9.03 -6.50
N VAL A 112 -13.29 -8.97 -7.80
CA VAL A 112 -12.35 -9.25 -8.90
C VAL A 112 -11.07 -8.39 -8.78
N ASN A 113 -11.18 -7.22 -8.15
CA ASN A 113 -10.05 -6.34 -7.89
C ASN A 113 -9.20 -6.69 -6.66
N GLY A 114 -9.56 -7.73 -5.92
CA GLY A 114 -8.73 -8.28 -4.84
C GLY A 114 -8.88 -7.62 -3.47
N TYR A 115 -9.71 -6.58 -3.39
CA TYR A 115 -10.13 -5.95 -2.13
C TYR A 115 -11.52 -6.43 -1.77
N VAL A 116 -11.76 -6.63 -0.48
CA VAL A 116 -13.07 -7.05 0.01
C VAL A 116 -14.09 -5.90 -0.12
N ILE A 117 -15.30 -6.22 -0.57
CA ILE A 117 -16.45 -5.32 -0.47
C ILE A 117 -17.10 -5.60 0.88
N TYR A 118 -16.90 -4.71 1.83
CA TYR A 118 -17.44 -4.87 3.19
C TYR A 118 -18.95 -4.72 3.25
N ARG A 119 -19.56 -5.50 4.14
CA ARG A 119 -20.94 -5.30 4.59
C ARG A 119 -21.15 -3.86 5.08
N ARG A 120 -22.23 -3.26 4.60
CA ARG A 120 -22.74 -1.92 4.91
C ARG A 120 -24.26 -1.99 4.85
N ARG A 121 -24.92 -2.43 5.93
CA ARG A 121 -26.39 -2.52 5.95
C ARG A 121 -27.04 -1.15 6.04
N THR A 122 -28.25 -1.06 5.52
CA THR A 122 -29.07 0.15 5.65
C THR A 122 -29.51 0.29 7.11
N THR A 123 -29.21 1.43 7.72
CA THR A 123 -29.60 1.80 9.08
C THR A 123 -30.01 3.26 9.10
N GLU A 124 -30.68 3.69 10.17
CA GLU A 124 -31.04 5.09 10.34
C GLU A 124 -29.79 5.98 10.34
N PRO A 125 -29.74 7.03 9.51
CA PRO A 125 -28.63 7.95 9.47
C PRO A 125 -28.41 8.66 10.81
N VAL A 126 -27.14 8.90 11.14
CA VAL A 126 -26.73 9.61 12.35
C VAL A 126 -26.25 11.02 11.99
N GLN A 127 -26.62 12.00 12.80
CA GLN A 127 -26.10 13.36 12.67
C GLN A 127 -24.67 13.46 13.20
N VAL A 128 -23.72 13.76 12.32
CA VAL A 128 -22.32 14.02 12.66
C VAL A 128 -21.99 15.46 12.27
N GLY A 129 -22.03 16.36 13.25
CA GLY A 129 -21.94 17.80 13.01
C GLY A 129 -23.17 18.30 12.25
N LYS A 130 -22.98 18.85 11.05
CA LYS A 130 -24.06 19.34 10.17
C LYS A 130 -24.49 18.34 9.08
N TYR A 131 -23.96 17.12 9.12
CA TYR A 131 -24.14 16.13 8.07
C TYR A 131 -24.89 14.91 8.59
N SER A 132 -25.84 14.42 7.80
CA SER A 132 -26.51 13.14 8.00
C SER A 132 -25.65 12.04 7.38
N ILE A 133 -25.14 11.12 8.21
CA ILE A 133 -24.16 10.11 7.83
C ILE A 133 -24.74 8.71 8.06
N ASP A 134 -24.59 7.85 7.06
CA ASP A 134 -24.95 6.43 7.14
C ASP A 134 -23.71 5.54 6.90
N ASN A 135 -23.93 4.22 6.89
CA ASN A 135 -22.89 3.22 6.70
C ASN A 135 -22.12 3.33 5.37
N ARG A 136 -22.59 4.08 4.37
CA ARG A 136 -21.87 4.26 3.10
C ARG A 136 -20.62 5.14 3.24
N TRP A 137 -20.54 5.92 4.31
CA TRP A 137 -19.47 6.88 4.56
C TRP A 137 -18.41 6.36 5.53
N VAL A 138 -18.65 5.23 6.18
CA VAL A 138 -17.74 4.68 7.19
C VAL A 138 -16.52 4.03 6.52
N VAL A 139 -15.32 4.44 6.92
CA VAL A 139 -14.06 3.83 6.50
C VAL A 139 -13.87 2.51 7.28
N PRO A 140 -13.52 1.38 6.63
CA PRO A 140 -13.35 0.10 7.31
C PRO A 140 -12.36 0.17 8.48
N TYR A 141 -12.71 -0.46 9.60
CA TYR A 141 -11.96 -0.40 10.85
C TYR A 141 -12.03 -1.70 11.63
N ASN A 142 -11.07 -1.89 12.55
CA ASN A 142 -11.13 -2.93 13.56
C ASN A 142 -11.59 -2.33 14.91
N PRO A 143 -12.69 -2.79 15.52
CA PRO A 143 -13.22 -2.26 16.77
C PRO A 143 -12.22 -2.20 17.93
N TRP A 144 -11.39 -3.23 18.06
CA TRP A 144 -10.40 -3.32 19.14
C TRP A 144 -9.27 -2.30 18.96
N LEU A 145 -8.73 -2.19 17.73
CA LEU A 145 -7.69 -1.21 17.40
C LEU A 145 -8.16 0.21 17.65
N LEU A 146 -9.39 0.55 17.23
CA LEU A 146 -9.95 1.88 17.49
C LEU A 146 -10.10 2.16 18.97
N LYS A 147 -10.65 1.22 19.76
CA LYS A 147 -10.81 1.40 21.21
C LYS A 147 -9.46 1.54 21.91
N LYS A 148 -8.45 0.79 21.48
CA LYS A 148 -7.09 0.81 22.05
C LYS A 148 -6.36 2.13 21.78
N PHE A 149 -6.43 2.64 20.54
CA PHE A 149 -5.60 3.78 20.11
C PHE A 149 -6.35 5.11 20.00
N ASN A 150 -7.68 5.09 19.96
CA ASN A 150 -8.52 6.28 19.83
C ASN A 150 -8.07 7.18 18.66
N ALA A 151 -7.84 6.57 17.50
CA ALA A 151 -7.23 7.21 16.32
C ALA A 151 -7.91 6.77 15.03
N HIS A 152 -7.69 7.51 13.93
CA HIS A 152 -8.12 7.11 12.60
C HIS A 152 -7.24 5.98 12.06
N ILE A 153 -7.76 4.74 12.07
CA ILE A 153 -7.05 3.54 11.62
C ILE A 153 -7.89 2.83 10.57
N ASN A 154 -7.50 2.96 9.29
CA ASN A 154 -8.12 2.19 8.20
C ASN A 154 -7.59 0.77 8.21
N VAL A 155 -8.48 -0.22 8.18
CA VAL A 155 -8.10 -1.63 8.14
C VAL A 155 -8.68 -2.26 6.89
N GLU A 156 -7.81 -2.73 6.00
CA GLU A 156 -8.20 -3.38 4.75
C GLU A 156 -7.77 -4.84 4.74
N VAL A 157 -8.68 -5.72 4.34
CA VAL A 157 -8.45 -7.14 4.10
C VAL A 157 -8.19 -7.30 2.61
N CYS A 158 -7.04 -7.89 2.29
CA CYS A 158 -6.57 -8.04 0.94
C CYS A 158 -6.32 -9.52 0.67
N ALA A 159 -7.21 -10.17 -0.07
CA ALA A 159 -7.26 -11.63 -0.22
C ALA A 159 -6.62 -12.17 -1.53
N SER A 160 -6.14 -11.28 -2.43
CA SER A 160 -5.67 -11.68 -3.77
C SER A 160 -4.15 -11.57 -3.97
N VAL A 161 -3.64 -12.01 -5.11
CA VAL A 161 -2.24 -11.76 -5.54
C VAL A 161 -1.93 -10.25 -5.66
N LYS A 162 -2.95 -9.41 -5.92
CA LYS A 162 -2.79 -7.93 -5.92
C LYS A 162 -2.38 -7.42 -4.53
N SER A 163 -2.75 -8.11 -3.45
CA SER A 163 -2.31 -7.83 -2.08
C SER A 163 -0.80 -7.96 -1.94
N VAL A 164 -0.20 -8.96 -2.60
CA VAL A 164 1.25 -9.16 -2.58
C VAL A 164 1.93 -7.99 -3.28
N LYS A 165 1.45 -7.59 -4.47
CA LYS A 165 1.95 -6.39 -5.16
C LYS A 165 1.82 -5.14 -4.29
N TYR A 166 0.69 -4.98 -3.59
CA TYR A 166 0.46 -3.86 -2.70
C TYR A 166 1.43 -3.89 -1.51
N LEU A 167 1.56 -5.01 -0.80
CA LEU A 167 2.50 -5.20 0.29
C LEU A 167 3.93 -4.87 -0.14
N TYR A 168 4.38 -5.46 -1.24
CA TYR A 168 5.71 -5.19 -1.79
C TYR A 168 5.86 -3.71 -2.15
N LYS A 169 4.84 -3.05 -2.72
CA LYS A 169 4.88 -1.61 -2.98
C LYS A 169 5.19 -0.81 -1.71
N TYR A 170 4.60 -1.10 -0.56
CA TYR A 170 4.86 -0.33 0.68
C TYR A 170 6.12 -0.78 1.43
N VAL A 171 6.50 -2.05 1.32
CA VAL A 171 7.78 -2.58 1.81
C VAL A 171 8.94 -1.95 1.02
N TYR A 172 8.77 -1.71 -0.28
CA TYR A 172 9.84 -1.20 -1.15
C TYR A 172 9.65 0.25 -1.61
N LYS A 173 8.61 0.96 -1.14
CA LYS A 173 8.35 2.37 -1.49
C LYS A 173 9.51 3.29 -1.11
N GLY A 174 10.36 2.84 -0.19
CA GLY A 174 11.45 3.63 0.39
C GLY A 174 10.92 4.60 1.45
N HIS A 175 11.79 4.95 2.37
CA HIS A 175 11.55 6.00 3.35
C HIS A 175 11.37 7.36 2.70
N ASP A 176 10.70 8.27 3.39
CA ASP A 176 10.63 9.67 2.97
C ASP A 176 12.06 10.20 2.82
N ALA A 177 12.36 10.75 1.65
CA ALA A 177 13.64 11.36 1.35
C ALA A 177 13.53 12.87 1.59
N ALA A 178 14.54 13.43 2.25
CA ALA A 178 14.71 14.86 2.42
C ALA A 178 16.03 15.26 1.78
N SER A 179 16.00 16.29 0.94
CA SER A 179 17.21 16.95 0.44
C SER A 179 17.42 18.21 1.26
N VAL A 180 18.59 18.33 1.90
CA VAL A 180 18.96 19.44 2.76
C VAL A 180 20.03 20.26 2.05
N LYS A 181 19.73 21.52 1.75
CA LYS A 181 20.73 22.45 1.19
C LYS A 181 21.56 23.06 2.32
N ILE A 182 22.86 22.82 2.32
CA ILE A 182 23.81 23.42 3.25
C ILE A 182 24.40 24.67 2.59
N GLN A 183 23.98 25.87 3.04
CA GLN A 183 24.58 27.14 2.61
C GLN A 183 25.58 27.62 3.66
N LYS A 184 26.84 27.83 3.25
CA LYS A 184 27.82 28.60 4.03
C LYS A 184 27.76 30.05 3.57
N GLU A 185 27.45 30.98 4.47
CA GLU A 185 27.53 32.42 4.18
C GLU A 185 28.99 32.81 3.88
N GLY A 186 29.23 33.46 2.73
CA GLY A 186 30.55 34.02 2.37
C GLY A 186 31.52 33.08 1.63
N ALA A 187 31.09 31.89 1.20
CA ALA A 187 31.94 31.02 0.38
C ALA A 187 31.95 31.47 -1.10
N LEU A 188 33.13 31.82 -1.62
CA LEU A 188 33.34 32.22 -3.02
C LEU A 188 33.37 31.03 -4.00
N ASP A 189 33.49 29.81 -3.49
CA ASP A 189 33.58 28.57 -4.26
C ASP A 189 32.28 27.79 -4.09
N HIS A 190 31.37 27.90 -5.07
CA HIS A 190 30.04 27.31 -5.04
C HIS A 190 30.04 25.96 -5.75
N ASP A 191 30.25 24.89 -4.99
CA ASP A 191 30.05 23.52 -5.50
C ASP A 191 28.59 23.11 -5.30
N GLU A 192 27.82 23.07 -6.39
CA GLU A 192 26.40 22.69 -6.39
C GLU A 192 26.17 21.25 -5.90
N ILE A 193 27.14 20.34 -6.01
CA ILE A 193 27.00 18.93 -5.61
C ILE A 193 27.26 18.77 -4.11
N LEU A 194 28.28 19.45 -3.57
CA LEU A 194 28.60 19.42 -2.13
C LEU A 194 27.61 20.24 -1.27
N SER A 195 26.76 21.04 -1.91
CA SER A 195 25.79 21.91 -1.22
C SER A 195 24.51 21.19 -0.79
N PHE A 196 24.33 19.91 -1.13
CA PHE A 196 23.13 19.14 -0.77
C PHE A 196 23.49 17.85 -0.05
N ASP A 197 22.75 17.57 1.01
CA ASP A 197 22.77 16.27 1.70
C ASP A 197 21.42 15.56 1.49
N GLU A 198 21.47 14.30 1.09
CA GLU A 198 20.28 13.48 0.86
C GLU A 198 20.07 12.53 2.04
N GLY A 199 19.10 12.85 2.88
CA GLY A 199 18.70 12.03 4.01
C GLY A 199 17.46 11.20 3.70
N ARG A 200 17.34 10.05 4.37
CA ARG A 200 16.10 9.28 4.45
C ARG A 200 15.62 9.20 5.88
N HIS A 201 14.33 9.45 6.11
CA HIS A 201 13.74 9.34 7.44
C HIS A 201 13.73 7.88 7.92
N VAL A 202 14.34 7.58 9.06
CA VAL A 202 14.23 6.28 9.72
C VAL A 202 13.45 6.47 11.02
N SER A 203 12.37 5.70 11.19
CA SER A 203 11.58 5.75 12.43
C SER A 203 12.39 5.24 13.62
N ALA A 204 12.12 5.72 14.84
CA ALA A 204 12.86 5.32 16.04
C ALA A 204 12.87 3.80 16.27
N LEU A 205 11.76 3.11 15.98
CA LEU A 205 11.67 1.66 16.07
C LEU A 205 12.56 0.96 15.04
N GLU A 206 12.58 1.43 13.81
CA GLU A 206 13.44 0.86 12.78
C GLU A 206 14.92 1.13 13.06
N ALA A 207 15.25 2.32 13.55
CA ALA A 207 16.61 2.66 13.97
C ALA A 207 17.08 1.71 15.08
N MET A 208 16.27 1.49 16.11
CA MET A 208 16.56 0.53 17.17
C MET A 208 16.73 -0.89 16.61
N TRP A 209 15.85 -1.33 15.71
CA TRP A 209 15.93 -2.67 15.09
C TRP A 209 17.24 -2.87 14.33
N ARG A 210 17.67 -1.84 13.59
CA ARG A 210 18.94 -1.82 12.85
C ARG A 210 20.16 -1.75 13.77
N LEU A 211 20.13 -0.91 14.81
CA LEU A 211 21.21 -0.79 15.80
C LEU A 211 21.45 -2.09 16.57
N ASN A 212 20.41 -2.90 16.77
CA ASN A 212 20.51 -4.22 17.38
C ASN A 212 20.79 -5.33 16.34
N GLU A 213 21.07 -4.98 15.09
CA GLU A 213 21.37 -5.92 13.99
C GLU A 213 20.28 -6.99 13.77
N PHE A 214 19.03 -6.69 14.13
CA PHE A 214 17.96 -7.64 13.93
C PHE A 214 17.57 -7.71 12.45
N ASN A 215 17.36 -8.93 11.96
CA ASN A 215 16.87 -9.18 10.62
C ASN A 215 15.51 -8.48 10.42
N SER A 216 15.48 -7.47 9.55
CA SER A 216 14.27 -6.68 9.26
C SER A 216 13.30 -7.40 8.31
N SER A 217 13.79 -8.40 7.57
CA SER A 217 12.97 -9.24 6.71
C SER A 217 13.66 -10.57 6.46
N HIS A 218 12.91 -11.66 6.47
CA HIS A 218 13.37 -12.96 6.01
C HIS A 218 12.73 -13.24 4.65
N LYS A 219 13.56 -13.63 3.66
CA LYS A 219 13.08 -14.09 2.35
C LYS A 219 13.37 -15.58 2.26
N SER A 220 12.32 -16.39 2.14
CA SER A 220 12.49 -17.85 1.98
C SER A 220 13.03 -18.22 0.60
N HIS A 221 12.82 -17.38 -0.41
CA HIS A 221 13.19 -17.66 -1.80
C HIS A 221 13.69 -16.40 -2.50
N THR A 222 14.62 -16.58 -3.43
CA THR A 222 15.04 -15.53 -4.37
C THR A 222 14.03 -15.42 -5.49
N VAL A 223 13.44 -14.24 -5.67
CA VAL A 223 12.53 -13.97 -6.80
C VAL A 223 13.35 -13.41 -7.96
N VAL A 224 13.36 -14.14 -9.08
CA VAL A 224 14.02 -13.71 -10.32
C VAL A 224 12.95 -13.26 -11.33
N ARG A 225 13.11 -12.06 -11.89
CA ARG A 225 12.23 -11.59 -12.96
C ARG A 225 12.63 -12.27 -14.26
N LEU A 226 11.74 -13.09 -14.82
CA LEU A 226 11.93 -13.71 -16.11
C LEU A 226 11.81 -12.67 -17.23
N ALA A 227 12.73 -12.71 -18.20
CA ALA A 227 12.69 -11.83 -19.38
C ALA A 227 11.70 -12.38 -20.42
N VAL A 228 10.41 -12.38 -20.06
CA VAL A 228 9.32 -12.88 -20.91
C VAL A 228 8.87 -11.80 -21.87
N HIS A 229 8.63 -12.17 -23.13
CA HIS A 229 8.11 -11.29 -24.16
C HIS A 229 7.24 -12.09 -25.15
N LEU A 230 6.37 -11.40 -25.89
CA LEU A 230 5.62 -11.99 -26.99
C LEU A 230 6.52 -12.23 -28.22
N PRO A 231 6.08 -13.06 -29.19
CA PRO A 231 6.78 -13.20 -30.46
C PRO A 231 7.08 -11.82 -31.09
N GLN A 232 8.34 -11.61 -31.47
CA GLN A 232 8.84 -10.36 -32.08
C GLN A 232 8.74 -9.09 -31.21
N GLN A 233 8.44 -9.23 -29.91
CA GLN A 233 8.39 -8.13 -28.94
C GLN A 233 9.51 -8.19 -27.89
N GLN A 234 10.66 -8.77 -28.26
CA GLN A 234 11.84 -8.79 -27.40
C GLN A 234 12.32 -7.36 -27.10
N PRO A 235 12.74 -7.08 -25.86
CA PRO A 235 13.32 -5.78 -25.53
C PRO A 235 14.67 -5.61 -26.24
N ILE A 236 14.84 -4.50 -26.95
CA ILE A 236 16.08 -4.12 -27.63
C ILE A 236 16.62 -2.87 -26.95
N VAL A 237 17.87 -2.93 -26.50
CA VAL A 237 18.60 -1.77 -25.97
C VAL A 237 19.46 -1.19 -27.10
N TYR A 238 19.35 0.11 -27.33
CA TYR A 238 20.08 0.83 -28.36
C TYR A 238 20.60 2.17 -27.83
N GLN A 239 21.60 2.72 -28.51
CA GLN A 239 22.02 4.11 -28.32
C GLN A 239 21.29 4.97 -29.35
N ASP A 240 20.96 6.21 -28.97
CA ASP A 240 20.27 7.16 -29.83
C ASP A 240 21.00 7.31 -31.18
N GLY A 241 20.28 7.14 -32.29
CA GLY A 241 20.83 7.13 -33.66
C GLY A 241 21.39 5.78 -34.14
N GLN A 242 21.28 4.69 -33.36
CA GLN A 242 21.68 3.33 -33.75
C GLN A 242 20.52 2.32 -33.78
N GLU A 243 19.29 2.79 -33.95
CA GLU A 243 18.07 1.99 -33.89
C GLU A 243 18.08 0.85 -34.92
N ALA A 244 18.41 1.16 -36.17
CA ALA A 244 18.41 0.19 -37.27
C ALA A 244 19.41 -0.95 -37.03
N GLN A 245 20.63 -0.60 -36.62
CA GLN A 245 21.68 -1.58 -36.31
C GLN A 245 21.29 -2.44 -35.09
N ALA A 246 20.63 -1.86 -34.10
CA ALA A 246 20.17 -2.61 -32.93
C ALA A 246 19.08 -3.63 -33.28
N ILE A 247 18.19 -3.30 -34.22
CA ILE A 247 17.18 -4.22 -34.75
C ILE A 247 17.85 -5.39 -35.49
N GLU A 248 18.82 -5.12 -36.36
CA GLU A 248 19.56 -6.17 -37.08
C GLU A 248 20.30 -7.11 -36.12
N ARG A 249 21.00 -6.56 -35.11
CA ARG A 249 21.66 -7.36 -34.08
C ARG A 249 20.67 -8.20 -33.27
N ALA A 250 19.50 -7.64 -32.95
CA ALA A 250 18.46 -8.34 -32.20
C ALA A 250 17.80 -9.46 -33.02
N ALA A 251 17.70 -9.32 -34.34
CA ALA A 251 17.18 -10.35 -35.23
C ALA A 251 18.08 -11.60 -35.28
N LEU A 252 19.39 -11.41 -35.13
CA LEU A 252 20.38 -12.50 -35.11
C LEU A 252 20.56 -13.15 -33.73
N ARG A 253 20.15 -12.47 -32.66
CA ARG A 253 20.37 -12.93 -31.27
C ARG A 253 19.16 -13.69 -30.74
N LYS A 254 19.41 -14.87 -30.16
CA LYS A 254 18.40 -15.59 -29.38
C LYS A 254 18.31 -14.99 -27.97
N THR A 255 17.10 -14.74 -27.49
CA THR A 255 16.88 -14.39 -26.08
C THR A 255 16.94 -15.67 -25.24
N LYS A 256 17.22 -15.55 -23.94
CA LYS A 256 17.16 -16.69 -23.02
C LYS A 256 15.81 -17.43 -23.09
N LEU A 257 14.71 -16.71 -23.35
CA LEU A 257 13.39 -17.29 -23.56
C LEU A 257 13.28 -18.11 -24.84
N THR A 258 13.71 -17.55 -25.98
CA THR A 258 13.65 -18.29 -27.24
C THR A 258 14.58 -19.50 -27.24
N SER A 259 15.76 -19.37 -26.61
CA SER A 259 16.68 -20.48 -26.41
C SER A 259 16.08 -21.56 -25.51
N TRP A 260 15.36 -21.19 -24.44
CA TRP A 260 14.65 -22.14 -23.58
C TRP A 260 13.56 -22.89 -24.35
N PHE A 261 12.76 -22.21 -25.18
CA PHE A 261 11.75 -22.88 -26.02
C PHE A 261 12.37 -23.83 -27.04
N GLU A 262 13.45 -23.42 -27.69
CA GLU A 262 14.15 -24.26 -28.68
C GLU A 262 14.79 -25.48 -28.04
N LEU A 263 15.40 -25.33 -26.86
CA LEU A 263 15.96 -26.44 -26.10
C LEU A 263 14.87 -27.46 -25.73
N ASN A 264 13.72 -27.00 -25.23
CA ASN A 264 12.59 -27.86 -24.89
C ASN A 264 11.94 -28.53 -26.11
N LYS A 265 11.98 -27.87 -27.27
CA LYS A 265 11.48 -28.44 -28.53
C LYS A 265 12.36 -29.58 -29.02
N ASN A 266 13.68 -29.44 -28.91
CA ASN A 266 14.64 -30.34 -29.54
C ASN A 266 15.09 -31.48 -28.61
N TYR A 267 15.02 -31.30 -27.28
CA TYR A 267 15.55 -32.26 -26.31
C TYR A 267 14.51 -32.57 -25.22
N PRO A 268 13.91 -33.77 -25.20
CA PRO A 268 12.98 -34.18 -24.14
C PRO A 268 13.60 -34.16 -22.74
N SER A 269 14.91 -34.38 -22.62
CA SER A 269 15.64 -34.28 -21.35
C SER A 269 15.64 -32.87 -20.76
N ALA A 270 15.45 -31.83 -21.58
CA ALA A 270 15.42 -30.44 -21.15
C ALA A 270 14.10 -30.03 -20.47
N HIS A 271 13.06 -30.86 -20.53
CA HIS A 271 11.75 -30.56 -19.90
C HIS A 271 11.83 -30.44 -18.37
N ASN A 272 12.88 -31.00 -17.77
CA ASN A 272 13.15 -30.92 -16.33
C ASN A 272 14.06 -29.74 -15.93
N ILE A 273 14.55 -28.95 -16.90
CA ILE A 273 15.45 -27.82 -16.65
C ILE A 273 14.63 -26.53 -16.51
N SER A 274 14.71 -25.89 -15.34
CA SER A 274 14.05 -24.61 -15.10
C SER A 274 14.66 -23.52 -15.97
N TYR A 275 13.85 -22.53 -16.35
CA TYR A 275 14.33 -21.34 -17.06
C TYR A 275 15.50 -20.66 -16.33
N SER A 276 15.50 -20.66 -14.99
CA SER A 276 16.58 -20.08 -14.18
C SER A 276 17.93 -20.72 -14.48
N ASP A 277 17.93 -22.02 -14.78
CA ASP A 277 19.12 -22.87 -14.78
C ASP A 277 19.77 -22.94 -16.16
N ILE A 278 19.11 -22.42 -17.20
CA ILE A 278 19.73 -22.26 -18.51
C ILE A 278 20.79 -21.14 -18.45
N PRO A 279 22.04 -21.41 -18.88
CA PRO A 279 23.08 -20.39 -18.98
C PRO A 279 22.66 -19.16 -19.79
N GLN A 280 23.22 -17.99 -19.45
CA GLN A 280 23.00 -16.75 -20.21
C GLN A 280 23.77 -16.73 -21.53
#